data_AF-A0A968NK42-F1
#
_entry.id   AF-A0A968NK42-F1
#
_cell.length_a   1.000
_cell.length_b   1.000
_cell.length_c   1.000
_cell.angle_alpha   90.00
_cell.angle_beta   90.00
_cell.angle_gamma   90.00
#
_symmetry.space_group_name_H-M   'P 1'
#
loop_
_entity.id
_entity.type
_entity.pdbx_description
1 polymer ?
#
loop_
_entity_poly.entity_id
_entity_poly.type
_entity_poly.pdbx_seq_one_letter_code
_entity_poly.pdbx_strand_id
1 'polypeptide(L)'
;MTVRPEVSPEGELIYYFPALQTYTVSPVKANSIDYFQEKYWRFSCASQKQIRGALLLGIINFIGVLLLGLLLRTRLTEWLGVEELISILQPYFWLFLAYGTTFLAIPLIRYFWIQRRNHQIRVWNQKRKQRAMFLKQGNELLCRKLSFARRFATETACKNQYIAYTTEKDLLEQEN
;
A
#
# COMPACT_ATOMS: atom_id res chain seq x y z
N MET A 1 12.39 21.73 26.87
CA MET A 1 11.01 21.31 26.53
C MET A 1 10.17 21.34 27.81
N THR A 2 9.29 22.34 27.97
CA THR A 2 8.41 22.46 29.15
C THR A 2 7.05 21.84 28.83
N VAL A 3 6.73 20.73 29.51
CA VAL A 3 5.41 20.09 29.47
C VAL A 3 4.53 20.76 30.52
N ARG A 4 3.31 21.15 30.15
CA ARG A 4 2.32 21.66 31.11
C ARG A 4 1.20 20.63 31.26
N PRO A 5 1.01 20.02 32.44
CA PRO A 5 -0.15 19.19 32.68
C PRO A 5 -1.38 20.09 32.86
N GLU A 6 -2.44 19.81 32.13
CA GLU A 6 -3.76 20.41 32.38
C GLU A 6 -4.69 19.37 32.96
N VAL A 7 -5.53 19.82 33.90
CA VAL A 7 -6.45 18.97 34.65
C VAL A 7 -7.87 19.41 34.31
N SER A 8 -8.73 18.48 33.91
CA SER A 8 -10.14 18.75 33.68
C SER A 8 -10.85 19.10 35.00
N PRO A 9 -12.01 19.78 34.98
CA PRO A 9 -12.82 20.03 36.17
C PRO A 9 -13.15 18.75 36.97
N GLU A 10 -13.15 17.60 36.30
CA GLU A 10 -13.43 16.27 36.85
C GLU A 10 -12.17 15.53 37.34
N GLY A 11 -10.98 16.15 37.26
CA GLY A 11 -9.72 15.59 37.76
C GLY A 11 -8.91 14.78 36.74
N GLU A 12 -9.23 14.85 35.44
CA GLU A 12 -8.53 14.10 34.40
C GLU A 12 -7.30 14.84 33.86
N LEU A 13 -6.16 14.16 33.75
CA LEU A 13 -4.90 14.76 33.26
C LEU A 13 -4.77 14.67 31.73
N ILE A 14 -4.47 15.79 31.09
CA ILE A 14 -4.00 15.90 29.70
C ILE A 14 -2.63 16.56 29.69
N TYR A 15 -1.70 15.98 28.92
CA TYR A 15 -0.36 16.55 28.74
C TYR A 15 -0.36 17.46 27.51
N TYR A 16 -0.05 18.74 27.72
CA TYR A 16 0.08 19.73 26.67
C TYR A 16 1.54 19.93 26.27
N PHE A 17 1.82 19.86 24.95
CA PHE A 17 3.14 20.04 24.36
C PHE A 17 3.12 21.23 23.38
N PRO A 18 3.33 22.47 23.87
CA PRO A 18 3.27 23.67 23.02
C PRO A 18 4.28 23.67 21.87
N ALA A 19 5.41 22.96 22.02
CA ALA A 19 6.44 22.86 21.00
C ALA A 19 6.15 21.82 19.89
N LEU A 20 5.11 21.00 20.02
CA LEU A 20 4.75 19.91 19.07
C LEU A 20 3.42 20.18 18.37
N GLN A 21 3.15 21.44 18.02
CA GLN A 21 1.97 21.81 17.25
C GLN A 21 2.17 21.48 15.78
N THR A 22 1.37 20.57 15.25
CA THR A 22 1.35 20.25 13.82
C THR A 22 0.38 21.18 13.09
N TYR A 23 0.89 22.00 12.16
CA TYR A 23 0.05 22.77 11.25
C TYR A 23 -0.52 21.85 10.18
N THR A 24 -1.85 21.81 10.06
CA THR A 24 -2.54 21.26 8.89
C THR A 24 -3.20 22.40 8.13
N VAL A 25 -2.74 22.69 6.91
CA VAL A 25 -3.18 23.81 6.04
C VAL A 25 -4.67 23.73 5.67
N SER A 26 -5.34 22.61 5.95
CA SER A 26 -6.79 22.51 5.85
C SER A 26 -7.34 21.73 7.04
N PRO A 27 -8.45 22.19 7.65
CA PRO A 27 -9.21 21.34 8.54
C PRO A 27 -9.66 20.16 7.69
N VAL A 28 -9.00 19.01 7.86
CA VAL A 28 -9.50 17.76 7.33
C VAL A 28 -10.87 17.62 7.96
N LYS A 29 -11.93 17.85 7.17
CA LYS A 29 -13.27 17.41 7.54
C LYS A 29 -13.07 15.96 7.92
N ALA A 30 -13.15 15.68 9.21
CA ALA A 30 -13.10 14.33 9.73
C ALA A 30 -14.36 13.64 9.22
N ASN A 31 -14.35 13.24 7.95
CA ASN A 31 -15.18 12.16 7.48
C ASN A 31 -14.97 11.07 8.52
N SER A 32 -16.06 10.59 9.10
CA SER A 32 -16.09 9.66 10.22
C SER A 32 -15.47 8.33 9.82
N ILE A 33 -14.15 8.32 9.69
CA ILE A 33 -13.35 7.11 9.62
C ILE A 33 -13.42 6.58 11.04
N ASP A 34 -14.35 5.64 11.25
CA ASP A 34 -14.60 4.99 12.54
C ASP A 34 -13.33 4.40 13.17
N TYR A 35 -12.34 4.03 12.35
CA TYR A 35 -11.03 3.54 12.76
C TYR A 35 -10.02 3.59 11.60
N PHE A 36 -8.75 3.79 11.92
CA PHE A 36 -7.68 3.77 10.93
C PHE A 36 -7.54 2.38 10.29
N GLN A 37 -7.64 2.32 8.96
CA GLN A 37 -7.46 1.13 8.13
C GLN A 37 -6.19 1.25 7.29
N GLU A 38 -5.34 0.23 7.37
CA GLU A 38 -4.18 0.09 6.50
C GLU A 38 -4.62 -0.39 5.11
N LYS A 39 -4.11 0.23 4.05
CA LYS A 39 -4.52 -0.09 2.67
C LYS A 39 -3.89 -1.40 2.21
N TYR A 40 -4.66 -2.19 1.45
CA TYR A 40 -4.16 -3.41 0.81
C TYR A 40 -3.23 -3.08 -0.36
N TRP A 41 -2.22 -3.93 -0.55
CA TRP A 41 -1.34 -3.90 -1.71
C TRP A 41 -2.10 -4.40 -2.94
N ARG A 42 -2.12 -3.59 -3.99
CA ARG A 42 -2.69 -3.99 -5.28
C ARG A 42 -1.65 -4.75 -6.10
N PHE A 43 -2.10 -5.77 -6.82
CA PHE A 43 -1.23 -6.55 -7.68
C PHE A 43 -0.58 -5.67 -8.77
N SER A 44 -1.39 -4.86 -9.45
CA SER A 44 -0.97 -3.93 -10.49
C SER A 44 -1.90 -2.70 -10.52
N CYS A 45 -1.41 -1.60 -11.10
CA CYS A 45 -2.24 -0.44 -11.45
C CYS A 45 -2.96 -0.62 -12.80
N ALA A 46 -2.64 -1.70 -13.54
CA ALA A 46 -3.28 -2.01 -14.81
C ALA A 46 -4.75 -2.41 -14.62
N SER A 47 -5.55 -2.14 -15.65
CA SER A 47 -6.95 -2.58 -15.68
C SER A 47 -7.07 -4.10 -15.72
N GLN A 48 -8.22 -4.64 -15.30
CA GLN A 48 -8.48 -6.08 -15.34
C GLN A 48 -8.32 -6.67 -16.75
N LYS A 49 -8.70 -5.90 -17.79
CA LYS A 49 -8.55 -6.29 -19.20
C LYS A 49 -7.08 -6.45 -19.59
N GLN A 50 -6.23 -5.49 -19.21
CA GLN A 50 -4.79 -5.55 -19.46
C GLN A 50 -4.14 -6.72 -18.74
N ILE A 51 -4.52 -6.99 -17.48
CA ILE A 51 -3.99 -8.13 -16.72
C ILE A 51 -4.37 -9.45 -17.39
N ARG A 52 -5.64 -9.64 -17.77
CA ARG A 52 -6.10 -10.86 -18.47
C ARG A 52 -5.43 -11.00 -19.84
N GLY A 53 -5.29 -9.91 -20.59
CA GLY A 53 -4.62 -9.90 -21.88
C GLY A 53 -3.15 -10.29 -21.76
N ALA A 54 -2.43 -9.71 -20.80
CA ALA A 54 -1.04 -10.07 -20.52
C ALA A 54 -0.90 -11.54 -20.09
N LEU A 55 -1.79 -12.03 -19.21
CA LEU A 55 -1.79 -13.43 -18.80
C LEU A 55 -2.01 -14.37 -19.99
N LEU A 56 -3.02 -14.07 -20.81
CA LEU A 56 -3.33 -14.87 -22.00
C LEU A 56 -2.15 -14.90 -22.98
N LEU A 57 -1.57 -13.72 -23.27
CA LEU A 57 -0.41 -13.59 -24.13
C LEU A 57 0.78 -14.40 -23.59
N GLY A 58 1.03 -14.34 -22.28
CA GLY A 58 2.10 -15.10 -21.62
C GLY A 58 1.91 -16.60 -21.73
N ILE A 59 0.70 -17.09 -21.52
CA ILE A 59 0.37 -18.52 -21.64
C ILE A 59 0.57 -18.98 -23.08
N ILE A 60 0.06 -18.24 -24.07
CA ILE A 60 0.22 -18.56 -25.48
C ILE A 60 1.70 -18.59 -25.87
N ASN A 61 2.48 -17.58 -25.44
CA ASN A 61 3.91 -17.51 -25.69
C ASN A 61 4.65 -18.71 -25.10
N PHE A 62 4.39 -19.04 -23.84
CA PHE A 62 5.03 -20.17 -23.16
C PHE A 62 4.69 -21.51 -23.82
N ILE A 63 3.42 -21.75 -24.16
CA ILE A 63 3.00 -22.96 -24.90
C ILE A 63 3.71 -23.01 -26.26
N GLY A 64 3.81 -21.90 -26.98
CA GLY A 64 4.52 -21.83 -28.26
C GLY A 64 5.99 -22.25 -28.12
N VAL A 65 6.68 -21.83 -27.06
CA VAL A 65 8.06 -22.26 -26.81
C VAL A 65 8.14 -23.74 -26.45
N LEU A 66 7.19 -24.28 -25.68
CA LEU A 66 7.15 -25.72 -25.40
C LEU A 66 6.94 -26.55 -26.68
N LEU A 67 6.04 -26.10 -27.57
CA LEU A 67 5.82 -26.71 -28.87
C LEU A 67 7.07 -26.62 -29.76
N LEU A 68 7.75 -25.47 -29.79
CA LEU A 68 9.04 -25.34 -30.47
C LEU A 68 10.07 -26.34 -29.92
N GLY A 69 10.12 -26.52 -28.60
CA GLY A 69 10.99 -27.52 -27.96
C GLY A 69 10.64 -28.96 -28.34
N LEU A 70 9.36 -29.27 -28.55
CA LEU A 70 8.92 -30.57 -29.06
C LEU A 70 9.33 -30.77 -30.52
N LEU A 71 9.14 -29.75 -31.36
CA LEU A 71 9.55 -29.77 -32.77
C LEU A 71 11.05 -29.97 -32.91
N LEU A 72 11.87 -29.27 -32.12
CA LEU A 72 13.33 -29.42 -32.11
C LEU A 72 13.83 -30.82 -31.72
N ARG A 73 12.99 -31.63 -31.05
CA ARG A 73 13.34 -32.98 -30.59
C ARG A 73 12.81 -34.10 -31.48
N THR A 74 11.89 -33.79 -32.39
CA THR A 74 11.15 -34.80 -33.17
C THR A 74 11.37 -34.59 -34.66
N ARG A 75 11.24 -35.65 -35.47
CA ARG A 75 11.24 -35.53 -36.94
C ARG A 75 9.94 -34.96 -37.51
N LEU A 76 9.11 -34.32 -36.68
CA LEU A 76 7.88 -33.67 -37.13
C LEU A 76 8.18 -32.50 -38.07
N THR A 77 9.37 -31.92 -37.99
CA THR A 77 9.85 -30.83 -38.85
C THR A 77 9.95 -31.25 -40.31
N GLU A 78 10.38 -32.49 -40.57
CA GLU A 78 10.46 -33.11 -41.90
C GLU A 78 9.05 -33.26 -42.50
N TRP A 79 8.11 -33.81 -41.73
CA TRP A 79 6.72 -34.02 -42.16
C TRP A 79 5.94 -32.71 -42.40
N LEU A 80 6.24 -31.67 -41.63
CA LEU A 80 5.57 -30.37 -41.71
C LEU A 80 6.24 -29.41 -42.71
N GLY A 81 7.41 -29.76 -43.26
CA GLY A 81 8.14 -28.92 -44.23
C GLY A 81 8.67 -27.60 -43.66
N VAL A 82 8.96 -27.54 -42.35
CA VAL A 82 9.34 -26.31 -41.63
C VAL A 82 10.77 -26.33 -41.07
N GLU A 83 11.62 -27.23 -41.57
CA GLU A 83 12.99 -27.43 -41.06
C GLU A 83 13.86 -26.17 -41.13
N GLU A 84 13.77 -25.43 -42.23
CA GLU A 84 14.56 -24.23 -42.46
C GLU A 84 14.22 -23.14 -41.43
N LEU A 85 12.91 -22.94 -41.17
CA LEU A 85 12.44 -21.99 -40.16
C LEU A 85 12.90 -22.37 -38.76
N ILE A 86 12.80 -23.65 -38.41
CA ILE A 86 13.13 -24.14 -37.06
C ILE A 86 14.64 -24.06 -36.80
N SER A 87 15.46 -24.33 -37.82
CA SER A 87 16.92 -24.22 -37.73
C SER A 87 17.37 -22.80 -37.37
N ILE A 88 16.67 -21.77 -37.88
CA ILE A 88 16.92 -20.37 -37.53
C ILE A 88 16.59 -20.07 -36.07
N LEU A 89 15.53 -20.69 -35.53
CA LEU A 89 15.03 -20.45 -34.16
C LEU A 89 15.79 -21.26 -33.10
N GLN A 90 16.38 -22.39 -33.48
CA GLN A 90 17.12 -23.30 -32.59
C GLN A 90 18.13 -22.61 -31.66
N PRO A 91 19.04 -21.73 -32.12
CA PRO A 91 20.01 -21.09 -31.22
C PRO A 91 19.38 -20.19 -30.17
N TYR A 92 18.17 -19.67 -30.42
CA TYR A 92 17.44 -18.78 -29.52
C TYR A 92 16.45 -19.51 -28.61
N PHE A 93 16.34 -20.83 -28.72
CA PHE A 93 15.38 -21.62 -27.94
C PHE A 93 15.46 -21.33 -26.43
N TRP A 94 16.67 -21.37 -25.87
CA TRP A 94 16.88 -21.11 -24.44
C TRP A 94 16.50 -19.69 -24.02
N LEU A 95 16.74 -18.71 -24.90
CA LEU A 95 16.32 -17.33 -24.67
C LEU A 95 14.79 -17.22 -24.62
N PHE A 96 14.10 -17.82 -25.58
CA PHE A 96 12.62 -17.83 -25.59
C PHE A 96 12.05 -18.59 -24.40
N LEU A 97 12.66 -19.70 -24.00
CA LEU A 97 12.23 -20.47 -22.83
C LEU A 97 12.40 -19.67 -21.54
N ALA A 98 13.55 -19.03 -21.36
CA ALA A 98 13.80 -18.15 -20.22
C ALA A 98 12.79 -16.98 -20.20
N TYR A 99 12.55 -16.35 -21.36
CA TYR A 99 11.59 -15.26 -21.48
C TYR A 99 10.17 -15.71 -21.12
N GLY A 100 9.65 -16.75 -21.78
CA GLY A 100 8.28 -17.24 -21.52
C GLY A 100 8.10 -17.70 -20.08
N THR A 101 9.10 -18.36 -19.51
CA THR A 101 9.08 -18.80 -18.11
C THR A 101 9.05 -17.61 -17.15
N THR A 102 9.97 -16.66 -17.30
CA THR A 102 10.07 -15.51 -16.40
C THR A 102 8.87 -14.56 -16.52
N PHE A 103 8.33 -14.41 -17.73
CA PHE A 103 7.12 -13.63 -18.00
C PHE A 103 5.92 -14.12 -17.19
N LEU A 104 5.81 -15.43 -16.92
CA LEU A 104 4.76 -16.01 -16.07
C LEU A 104 5.18 -16.15 -14.60
N ALA A 105 6.42 -16.55 -14.34
CA ALA A 105 6.91 -16.84 -13.00
C ALA A 105 6.98 -15.59 -12.12
N ILE A 106 7.46 -14.46 -12.65
CA ILE A 106 7.60 -13.22 -11.86
C ILE A 106 6.22 -12.72 -11.37
N PRO A 107 5.19 -12.57 -12.24
CA PRO A 107 3.83 -12.27 -11.80
C PRO A 107 3.27 -13.26 -10.77
N LEU A 108 3.53 -14.55 -10.96
CA LEU A 108 3.04 -15.60 -10.06
C LEU A 108 3.64 -15.47 -8.65
N ILE A 109 4.96 -15.30 -8.57
CA ILE A 109 5.66 -15.09 -7.30
C ILE A 109 5.14 -13.82 -6.61
N ARG A 110 5.00 -12.73 -7.37
CA ARG A 110 4.44 -11.45 -6.87
C ARG A 110 3.03 -11.63 -6.32
N TYR A 111 2.19 -12.42 -7.00
CA TYR A 111 0.82 -12.69 -6.57
C TYR A 111 0.80 -13.33 -5.17
N PHE A 112 1.57 -14.40 -4.96
CA PHE A 112 1.64 -15.08 -3.66
C PHE A 112 2.19 -14.18 -2.57
N TRP A 113 3.24 -13.40 -2.87
CA TRP A 113 3.82 -12.47 -1.91
C TRP A 113 2.83 -11.38 -1.46
N ILE A 114 2.13 -10.75 -2.41
CA ILE A 114 1.10 -9.75 -2.13
C ILE A 114 -0.05 -10.36 -1.33
N GLN A 115 -0.46 -11.59 -1.66
CA GLN A 115 -1.54 -12.25 -0.92
C GLN A 115 -1.16 -12.52 0.53
N ARG A 116 0.08 -12.96 0.79
CA ARG A 116 0.61 -13.13 2.16
C ARG A 116 0.63 -11.81 2.91
N ARG A 117 1.07 -10.72 2.28
CA ARG A 117 1.11 -9.38 2.90
C ARG A 117 -0.29 -8.86 3.20
N ASN A 118 -1.22 -8.99 2.25
CA ASN A 118 -2.60 -8.55 2.43
C ASN A 118 -3.34 -9.37 3.49
N HIS A 119 -2.97 -10.63 3.69
CA HIS A 119 -3.49 -11.42 4.81
C HIS A 119 -3.08 -10.82 6.16
N GLN A 120 -1.80 -10.44 6.33
CA GLN A 120 -1.34 -9.78 7.56
C GLN A 120 -2.06 -8.45 7.81
N ILE A 121 -2.21 -7.63 6.77
CA ILE A 121 -2.93 -6.34 6.83
C ILE A 121 -4.38 -6.55 7.27
N ARG A 122 -5.05 -7.59 6.74
CA ARG A 122 -6.42 -7.93 7.14
C ARG A 122 -6.53 -8.20 8.63
N VAL A 123 -5.62 -9.01 9.18
CA VAL A 123 -5.58 -9.33 10.62
C VAL A 123 -5.38 -8.06 11.45
N TRP A 124 -4.47 -7.17 11.04
CA TRP A 124 -4.23 -5.92 11.76
C TRP A 124 -5.40 -4.96 11.70
N ASN A 125 -6.04 -4.82 10.54
CA ASN A 125 -7.24 -4.01 10.40
C ASN A 125 -8.40 -4.56 11.23
N GLN A 126 -8.54 -5.88 11.35
CA GLN A 126 -9.54 -6.49 12.22
C GLN A 126 -9.28 -6.16 13.70
N LYS A 127 -8.03 -6.24 14.17
CA LYS A 127 -7.66 -5.82 15.53
C LYS A 127 -7.92 -4.34 15.78
N ARG A 128 -7.62 -3.47 14.80
CA ARG A 128 -7.91 -2.01 14.87
C ARG A 128 -9.42 -1.76 14.95
N LYS A 129 -10.22 -2.48 14.15
CA LYS A 129 -11.69 -2.43 14.19
C LYS A 129 -12.24 -2.83 15.56
N GLN A 130 -11.78 -3.95 16.12
CA GLN A 130 -12.21 -4.43 17.44
C GLN A 130 -11.89 -3.42 18.55
N ARG A 131 -10.70 -2.84 18.54
CA ARG A 131 -10.32 -1.79 19.50
C ARG A 131 -11.20 -0.54 19.38
N ALA A 132 -11.49 -0.10 18.16
CA ALA A 132 -12.38 1.04 17.95
C ALA A 132 -13.81 0.76 18.42
N MET A 133 -14.32 -0.47 18.19
CA MET A 133 -15.63 -0.89 18.72
C MET A 133 -15.66 -0.89 20.25
N PHE A 134 -14.60 -1.40 20.89
CA PHE A 134 -14.48 -1.35 22.35
C PHE A 134 -14.47 0.08 22.90
N LEU A 135 -13.74 1.00 22.25
CA LEU A 135 -13.73 2.42 22.64
C LEU A 135 -15.10 3.08 22.47
N LYS A 136 -15.87 2.72 21.42
CA LYS A 136 -17.23 3.23 21.20
C LYS A 136 -18.26 2.70 22.21
N GLN A 137 -18.06 1.49 22.71
CA GLN A 137 -18.91 0.85 23.72
C GLN A 137 -18.45 1.17 25.16
N GLY A 138 -17.39 1.98 25.32
CA GLY A 138 -16.68 2.16 26.58
C GLY A 138 -17.46 2.93 27.66
N ASN A 139 -17.00 2.73 28.91
CA ASN A 139 -17.50 3.32 30.14
C ASN A 139 -17.63 4.86 30.04
N GLU A 140 -18.63 5.43 30.71
CA GLU A 140 -18.96 6.87 30.71
C GLU A 140 -17.75 7.77 31.04
N LEU A 141 -16.83 7.29 31.88
CA LEU A 141 -15.55 7.96 32.16
C LEU A 141 -14.66 8.11 30.91
N LEU A 142 -14.57 7.06 30.08
CA LEU A 142 -13.77 7.09 28.86
C LEU A 142 -14.38 8.05 27.83
N CYS A 143 -15.71 8.07 27.72
CA CYS A 143 -16.43 9.02 26.86
C CYS A 143 -16.20 10.47 27.30
N ARG A 144 -16.18 10.74 28.61
CA ARG A 144 -15.84 12.06 29.18
C ARG A 144 -14.40 12.47 28.87
N LYS A 145 -13.42 11.59 29.08
CA LYS A 145 -12.02 11.87 28.76
C LYS A 145 -11.79 12.16 27.28
N LEU A 146 -12.45 11.40 26.40
CA LEU A 146 -12.37 11.62 24.96
C LEU A 146 -13.05 12.92 24.52
N SER A 147 -14.16 13.33 25.15
CA SER A 147 -14.82 14.59 24.83
C SER A 147 -14.02 15.79 25.31
N PHE A 148 -13.43 15.72 26.51
CA PHE A 148 -12.52 16.74 27.03
C PHE A 148 -11.27 16.89 26.13
N ALA A 149 -10.64 15.77 25.74
CA ALA A 149 -9.50 15.79 24.83
C ALA A 149 -9.84 16.41 23.46
N ARG A 150 -11.04 16.17 22.92
CA ARG A 150 -11.49 16.80 21.66
C ARG A 150 -11.66 18.31 21.81
N ARG A 151 -12.30 18.77 22.91
CA ARG A 151 -12.46 20.21 23.18
C ARG A 151 -11.11 20.90 23.36
N PHE A 152 -10.23 20.32 24.16
CA PHE A 152 -8.88 20.83 24.37
C PHE A 152 -8.09 20.93 23.07
N ALA A 153 -8.17 19.92 22.19
CA ALA A 153 -7.53 19.95 20.89
C ALA A 153 -8.08 21.05 19.95
N THR A 154 -9.38 21.34 20.02
CA THR A 154 -9.98 22.45 19.25
C THR A 154 -9.61 23.83 19.79
N GLU A 155 -9.49 23.98 21.12
CA GLU A 155 -9.08 25.22 21.77
C GLU A 155 -7.59 25.52 21.57
N THR A 156 -6.78 24.48 21.45
CA THR A 156 -5.32 24.54 21.25
C THR A 156 -4.90 24.70 19.78
N ALA A 157 -5.84 24.64 18.83
CA ALA A 157 -5.52 24.79 17.40
C ALA A 157 -4.97 26.20 17.12
N CYS A 158 -3.67 26.30 16.82
CA CYS A 158 -3.01 27.58 16.58
C CYS A 158 -3.63 28.34 15.40
N LYS A 159 -4.01 29.60 15.66
CA LYS A 159 -4.29 30.59 14.61
C LYS A 159 -2.99 30.88 13.86
N ASN A 160 -3.09 31.05 12.54
CA ASN A 160 -2.00 31.26 11.57
C ASN A 160 -1.06 32.47 11.85
N GLN A 161 -1.20 33.16 12.98
CA GLN A 161 -0.49 34.38 13.34
C GLN A 161 0.74 34.15 14.25
N TYR A 162 1.02 32.91 14.65
CA TYR A 162 2.11 32.58 15.59
C TYR A 162 3.05 31.48 15.08
N ILE A 163 3.39 31.50 13.78
CA ILE A 163 4.31 30.53 13.17
C ILE A 163 5.68 31.18 13.01
N ALA A 164 6.67 30.76 13.82
CA ALA A 164 8.07 31.17 13.64
C ALA A 164 8.79 30.33 12.56
N TYR A 165 8.40 29.07 12.39
CA TYR A 165 9.02 28.14 11.43
C TYR A 165 7.95 27.29 10.71
N THR A 166 8.07 27.18 9.38
CA THR A 166 7.21 26.40 8.48
C THR A 166 8.04 25.46 7.60
N THR A 167 7.58 24.25 7.32
CA THR A 167 8.27 23.31 6.41
C THR A 167 8.22 23.70 4.95
N GLU A 168 7.44 24.72 4.60
CA GLU A 168 7.36 25.25 3.23
C GLU A 168 8.53 26.17 2.87
N LYS A 169 9.25 26.69 3.87
CA LYS A 169 10.41 27.56 3.67
C LYS A 169 11.66 26.89 4.21
N ASP A 170 12.78 27.09 3.52
CA ASP A 170 14.07 26.57 3.94
C ASP A 170 14.54 27.23 5.24
N LEU A 171 15.29 26.51 6.08
CA LEU A 171 15.67 26.94 7.43
C LEU A 171 16.48 28.25 7.41
N LEU A 172 17.29 28.46 6.37
CA LEU A 172 18.09 29.66 6.17
C LEU A 172 17.25 30.90 5.83
N GLU A 173 16.06 30.72 5.27
CA GLU A 173 15.13 31.82 4.97
C GLU A 173 14.30 32.23 6.20
N GLN A 174 14.40 31.49 7.30
CA GLN A 174 13.61 31.67 8.52
C GLN A 174 14.37 32.35 9.66
N GLU A 175 15.68 32.56 9.52
CA GLU A 175 16.56 33.17 10.54
C GLU A 175 16.74 34.71 10.39
N ASN A 176 15.87 35.41 9.64
CA ASN A 176 15.92 36.88 9.51
C ASN A 176 14.72 37.59 10.15
#